data_AF-A0A4R6RGH0-F1
#
_entry.id   AF-A0A4R6RGH0-F1
#
_cell.length_a   1.000
_cell.length_b   1.000
_cell.length_c   1.000
_cell.angle_alpha   90.00
_cell.angle_beta   90.00
_cell.angle_gamma   90.00
#
_symmetry.space_group_name_H-M   'P 1'
#
loop_
_entity.id
_entity.type
_entity.pdbx_description
1 polymer ?
#
loop_
_entity_poly.entity_id
_entity_poly.type
_entity_poly.pdbx_seq_one_letter_code
_entity_poly.pdbx_strand_id
1 'polypeptide(L)' 'MEILYVLIPVSVLLVLAILAVLGWAIHSGQFEDIDQEALRILQAGDQNSQDNVERHQK' A
#
# COMPACT_ATOMS: atom_id res chain seq x y z
N MET A 1 22.61 34.36 -7.29
CA MET A 1 22.77 33.44 -8.43
C MET A 1 23.57 32.18 -8.08
N GLU A 2 24.41 32.21 -7.05
CA GLU A 2 25.32 31.11 -6.70
C GLU A 2 24.61 29.92 -6.03
N ILE A 3 23.57 30.22 -5.25
CA ILE A 3 22.77 29.21 -4.54
C ILE A 3 22.09 28.21 -5.49
N LEU A 4 21.73 28.64 -6.70
CA LEU A 4 21.09 27.77 -7.70
C LEU A 4 22.00 26.61 -8.10
N TYR A 5 23.32 26.83 -8.15
CA TYR A 5 24.29 25.79 -8.49
C TYR A 5 24.40 24.71 -7.40
N VAL A 6 24.04 25.02 -6.16
CA VAL A 6 23.96 24.04 -5.07
C VAL A 6 22.56 23.43 -4.98
N LEU A 7 21.52 24.24 -5.20
CA LEU A 7 20.14 23.80 -5.07
C LEU A 7 19.72 22.79 -6.14
N ILE A 8 20.20 22.96 -7.39
CA ILE A 8 19.91 22.06 -8.51
C ILE A 8 20.45 20.64 -8.25
N PRO A 9 21.74 20.42 -7.94
CA PRO A 9 22.22 19.06 -7.67
C PRO A 9 21.62 18.46 -6.41
N VAL A 10 21.36 19.26 -5.37
CA VAL A 10 20.68 18.79 -4.16
C VAL A 10 19.25 18.32 -4.47
N SER A 11 18.51 19.03 -5.32
CA SER A 11 17.15 18.60 -5.70
C SER A 11 17.16 17.34 -6.55
N VAL A 12 18.11 17.21 -7.49
CA VAL A 12 18.28 15.99 -8.29
C VAL A 12 18.60 14.79 -7.40
N LEU A 13 19.54 14.95 -6.45
CA LEU A 13 19.86 13.90 -5.47
C LEU A 13 18.65 13.51 -4.62
N LEU A 14 17.86 14.50 -4.19
CA LEU A 14 16.65 14.26 -3.41
C LEU A 14 15.60 13.47 -4.22
N VAL A 15 15.40 13.82 -5.50
CA VAL A 15 14.50 13.07 -6.39
C VAL A 15 15.02 11.65 -6.60
N LEU A 16 16.32 11.46 -6.83
CA LEU A 16 16.92 10.13 -6.95
C LEU A 16 16.76 9.30 -5.67
N ALA A 17 16.92 9.92 -4.50
CA ALA A 17 16.69 9.27 -3.22
C ALA A 17 15.23 8.83 -3.05
N ILE A 18 14.26 9.68 -3.43
CA ILE A 18 12.84 9.33 -3.42
C ILE A 18 12.57 8.16 -4.36
N LEU A 19 13.09 8.20 -5.59
CA LEU A 19 12.91 7.12 -6.57
C LEU A 19 13.55 5.81 -6.09
N ALA A 20 14.71 5.86 -5.43
CA ALA A 20 15.36 4.69 -4.87
C ALA A 20 14.54 4.07 -3.73
N VAL A 21 14.02 4.89 -2.81
CA VAL A 21 13.14 4.43 -1.72
C VAL A 21 11.83 3.86 -2.27
N LEU A 22 11.22 4.55 -3.25
CA LEU A 22 9.99 4.10 -3.88
C LEU A 22 10.20 2.79 -4.65
N GLY A 23 11.28 2.69 -5.43
CA GLY A 23 11.65 1.48 -6.14
C GLY A 23 11.93 0.30 -5.20
N TRP A 24 12.59 0.56 -4.08
CA TRP A 24 12.78 -0.42 -3.02
C TRP A 24 11.44 -0.87 -2.42
N ALA A 25 10.55 0.06 -2.07
CA ALA A 25 9.23 -0.25 -1.51
C ALA A 25 8.37 -1.10 -2.46
N ILE A 26 8.42 -0.81 -3.77
CA ILE A 26 7.73 -1.60 -4.79
C ILE A 26 8.32 -3.02 -4.87
N HIS A 27 9.65 -3.14 -4.86
CA HIS A 27 10.31 -4.44 -4.94
C HIS A 27 10.18 -5.27 -3.65
N SER A 28 10.06 -4.62 -2.49
CA SER A 28 9.91 -5.26 -1.17
C SER A 28 8.57 -5.97 -0.96
N GLY A 29 7.68 -6.01 -1.97
CA GLY A 29 6.49 -6.88 -1.92
C GLY A 29 5.37 -6.37 -0.99
N GLN A 30 5.35 -5.09 -0.61
CA GLN A 30 4.30 -4.50 0.23
C GLN A 30 2.87 -4.63 -0.37
N PHE A 31 2.77 -4.99 -1.65
CA PHE A 31 1.51 -5.22 -2.33
C PHE A 31 0.91 -6.61 -2.07
N GLU A 32 1.72 -7.61 -1.70
CA GLU A 32 1.27 -8.99 -1.50
C GLU A 32 0.40 -9.14 -0.24
N ASP A 33 0.67 -8.30 0.77
CA ASP A 33 -0.15 -8.22 1.98
C ASP A 33 -1.54 -7.62 1.71
N ILE A 34 -1.68 -6.77 0.69
CA ILE A 34 -2.97 -6.11 0.35
C ILE A 34 -3.93 -7.11 -0.31
N ASP A 35 -3.43 -8.00 -1.16
CA ASP A 35 -4.25 -9.01 -1.85
C ASP A 35 -4.86 -10.03 -0.88
N GLN A 36 -4.10 -10.46 0.15
CA GLN A 36 -4.65 -11.32 1.21
C GLN A 36 -5.73 -10.62 2.03
N GLU A 37 -5.53 -9.34 2.36
CA GLU A 37 -6.50 -8.56 3.13
C GLU A 37 -7.81 -8.36 2.34
N ALA A 38 -7.72 -8.12 1.03
CA ALA A 38 -8.88 -8.00 0.15
C ALA A 38 -9.73 -9.28 0.14
N LEU A 39 -9.09 -10.46 0.05
CA LEU A 39 -9.79 -11.75 0.10
C LEU A 39 -10.48 -11.98 1.45
N ARG A 40 -9.86 -11.56 2.55
CA ARG A 40 -10.43 -11.67 3.91
C ARG A 40 -11.71 -10.86 4.07
N ILE A 41 -11.76 -9.65 3.53
CA ILE A 41 -12.94 -8.77 3.60
C ILE A 41 -14.13 -9.36 2.82
N LEU A 42 -13.87 -9.90 1.62
CA LEU A 42 -14.88 -10.58 0.80
C LEU A 42 -15.47 -11.80 1.52
N GLN A 43 -14.62 -12.65 2.10
CA GLN A 43 -15.07 -13.83 2.85
C GLN A 43 -15.77 -13.47 4.17
N ALA A 44 -15.38 -12.39 4.83
CA ALA A 44 -16.02 -11.95 6.07
C ALA A 44 -17.48 -11.49 5.86
N GLY A 45 -17.79 -10.88 4.72
CA GLY A 45 -19.16 -10.46 4.38
C GLY A 45 -20.13 -11.63 4.14
N ASP A 46 -19.63 -12.74 3.60
CA ASP A 46 -20.44 -13.92 3.28
C ASP A 46 -20.76 -14.75 4.54
N GLN A 47 -19.79 -14.86 5.46
CA GLN A 47 -19.97 -15.55 6.74
C GLN A 47 -20.98 -14.84 7.66
N ASN A 48 -20.99 -13.51 7.67
CA ASN A 48 -21.96 -12.74 8.46
C ASN A 48 -23.41 -12.96 7.97
N SER A 49 -23.57 -13.11 6.65
CA SER A 49 -24.86 -13.34 6.02
C SER A 49 -25.43 -14.73 6.33
N GLN A 50 -24.60 -15.77 6.43
CA GLN A 50 -25.07 -17.11 6.80
C GLN A 50 -25.39 -17.26 8.30
N ASP A 51 -24.57 -16.68 9.20
CA ASP A 51 -24.82 -16.73 10.65
C ASP A 51 -26.15 -16.04 11.03
N ASN A 52 -26.50 -14.94 10.36
CA ASN A 52 -27.75 -14.23 10.64
C ASN A 52 -29.01 -14.99 10.17
N VAL A 53 -28.90 -15.76 9.07
CA VAL A 53 -30.01 -16.59 8.55
C VAL A 53 -30.29 -17.79 9.47
N GLU A 54 -29.26 -18.45 10.00
CA GLU A 54 -29.45 -19.56 10.95
C GLU A 54 -29.97 -19.10 12.32
N ARG A 55 -29.57 -17.92 12.80
CA ARG A 55 -30.06 -17.38 14.08
C ARG A 55 -31.51 -16.91 14.03
N HIS A 56 -31.99 -16.42 12.88
CA HIS A 56 -33.39 -16.00 12.73
C HIS A 56 -34.36 -17.17 12.53
N GLN A 57 -33.88 -18.39 12.31
CA GLN A 57 -34.70 -19.57 12.04
C GLN A 57 -34.90 -20.50 13.25
N LYS A 58 -34.25 -20.22 14.40
CA LYS A 58 -34.45 -20.94 15.68
C LYS A 58 -35.26 -20.09 16.66
#